data_AF-A0A9K3EE30-F1
#
_entry.id   AF-A0A9K3EE30-F1
#
_cell.length_a   1.000
_cell.length_b   1.000
_cell.length_c   1.000
_cell.angle_alpha   90.00
_cell.angle_beta   90.00
_cell.angle_gamma   90.00
#
_symmetry.space_group_name_H-M   'P 1'
#
loop_
_entity.id
_entity.type
_entity.pdbx_description
1 polymer ?
#
loop_
_entity_poly.entity_id
_entity_poly.type
_entity_poly.pdbx_seq_one_letter_code
_entity_poly.pdbx_strand_id
1 'polypeptide(L)'
;MGVTRGLFYLHTQKKMVHGDLKLSMILLDEQCNPMIANVSLSQLMPATPRFRNNCAPEFVDSANATTEIDVYGLGIVMLEILTKESTYKSIHPIDLPTWV
;
A
#
# COMPACT_ATOMS: atom_id res chain seq x y z
N MET A 1 13.64 -4.54 -7.48
CA MET A 1 14.51 -4.46 -6.29
C MET A 1 13.82 -3.57 -5.25
N GLY A 2 14.13 -3.70 -3.96
CA GLY A 2 13.51 -2.89 -2.90
C GLY A 2 12.09 -3.32 -2.50
N VAL A 3 11.17 -2.36 -2.30
CA VAL A 3 9.79 -2.60 -1.81
C VAL A 3 9.07 -3.67 -2.62
N THR A 4 9.16 -3.65 -3.96
CA THR A 4 8.53 -4.65 -4.84
C THR A 4 9.00 -6.08 -4.55
N ARG A 5 10.27 -6.27 -4.15
CA ARG A 5 10.80 -7.59 -3.77
C ARG A 5 10.25 -8.05 -2.42
N GLY A 6 10.12 -7.12 -1.47
CA GLY A 6 9.45 -7.38 -0.20
C GLY A 6 8.00 -7.82 -0.42
N LEU A 7 7.27 -7.08 -1.25
CA LEU A 7 5.87 -7.37 -1.57
C LEU A 7 5.69 -8.72 -2.27
N PHE A 8 6.54 -9.00 -3.27
CA PHE A 8 6.59 -10.31 -3.92
C PHE A 8 6.83 -11.45 -2.94
N TYR A 9 7.72 -11.26 -1.96
CA TYR A 9 7.96 -12.26 -0.91
C TYR A 9 6.72 -12.49 -0.05
N LEU A 10 6.00 -11.43 0.33
CA LEU A 10 4.76 -11.54 1.10
C LEU A 10 3.70 -12.34 0.33
N HIS A 11 3.48 -12.01 -0.93
CA HIS A 11 2.46 -12.64 -1.77
C HIS A 11 2.79 -14.10 -2.10
N THR A 12 4.05 -14.40 -2.44
CA THR A 12 4.42 -15.73 -2.94
C THR A 12 4.78 -16.70 -1.84
N GLN A 13 5.64 -16.29 -0.91
CA GLN A 13 6.23 -17.16 0.12
C GLN A 13 5.40 -17.18 1.40
N LYS A 14 4.82 -16.04 1.78
CA LYS A 14 3.99 -15.93 3.00
C LYS A 14 2.49 -16.05 2.74
N LYS A 15 2.05 -16.01 1.47
CA LYS A 15 0.62 -16.04 1.08
C LYS A 15 -0.20 -15.00 1.84
N MET A 16 0.37 -13.81 1.99
CA MET A 16 -0.19 -12.74 2.80
C MET A 16 -0.31 -11.46 1.98
N VAL A 17 -1.42 -10.76 2.21
CA VAL A 17 -1.69 -9.42 1.70
C VAL A 17 -1.34 -8.40 2.81
N HIS A 18 -0.64 -7.33 2.44
CA HIS A 18 -0.32 -6.23 3.35
C HIS A 18 -1.55 -5.34 3.60
N GLY A 19 -2.34 -5.01 2.57
CA GLY A 19 -3.67 -4.40 2.67
C GLY A 19 -3.71 -2.90 2.99
N ASP A 20 -2.63 -2.32 3.53
CA ASP A 20 -2.53 -0.87 3.80
C ASP A 20 -1.15 -0.29 3.43
N LEU A 21 -0.62 -0.64 2.26
CA LEU A 21 0.73 -0.21 1.86
C LEU A 21 0.79 1.30 1.62
N LYS A 22 1.61 2.02 2.40
CA LYS A 22 1.77 3.48 2.36
C LYS A 22 3.24 3.88 2.46
N LEU A 23 3.58 5.09 2.00
CA LEU A 23 4.96 5.58 2.04
C LEU A 23 5.50 5.63 3.48
N SER A 24 4.67 5.97 4.46
CA SER A 24 5.03 5.97 5.89
C SER A 24 5.33 4.59 6.47
N MET A 25 4.99 3.50 5.75
CA MET A 25 5.30 2.12 6.13
C MET A 25 6.52 1.56 5.39
N ILE A 26 7.14 2.35 4.50
CA ILE A 26 8.42 2.01 3.90
C ILE A 26 9.53 2.62 4.75
N LEU A 27 10.21 1.77 5.52
CA LEU A 27 11.34 2.17 6.35
C LEU A 27 12.64 2.01 5.57
N LEU A 28 13.67 2.76 5.96
CA LEU A 28 15.02 2.59 5.46
C LEU A 28 15.89 2.04 6.59
N ASP A 29 16.66 0.99 6.30
CA ASP A 29 17.70 0.51 7.21
C ASP A 29 18.93 1.43 7.20
N GLU A 30 19.95 1.08 7.99
CA GLU A 30 21.21 1.85 8.10
C GLU A 30 21.98 1.93 6.77
N GLN A 31 21.72 1.04 5.82
CA GLN A 31 22.32 1.01 4.49
C GLN A 31 21.39 1.60 3.42
N CYS A 32 20.32 2.30 3.82
CA CYS A 32 19.30 2.88 2.96
C CYS A 32 18.55 1.85 2.09
N ASN A 33 18.46 0.59 2.51
CA ASN A 33 17.60 -0.38 1.85
C ASN A 33 16.16 -0.23 2.35
N PRO A 34 15.15 -0.28 1.45
CA PRO A 34 13.77 -0.18 1.84
C PRO A 34 13.23 -1.48 2.44
N MET A 35 12.51 -1.34 3.55
CA MET A 35 11.83 -2.42 4.29
C MET A 35 10.34 -2.11 4.43
N ILE A 36 9.49 -3.14 4.31
CA ILE A 36 8.04 -3.03 4.52
C ILE A 36 7.74 -3.25 6.01
N ALA A 37 7.19 -2.25 6.68
CA ALA A 37 6.76 -2.32 8.07
C ALA A 37 5.29 -2.78 8.22
N ASN A 38 4.83 -2.95 9.46
CA ASN A 38 3.41 -3.19 9.81
C ASN A 38 2.71 -4.39 9.18
N VAL A 39 3.48 -5.29 8.56
CA VAL A 39 3.01 -6.55 7.96
C VAL A 39 2.19 -7.40 8.95
N SER A 40 2.54 -7.41 10.24
CA SER A 40 1.85 -8.20 11.27
C SER A 40 0.47 -7.65 11.64
N LEU A 41 0.25 -6.35 11.45
CA LEU A 41 -1.01 -5.68 11.79
C LEU A 41 -2.10 -5.99 10.76
N SER A 42 -1.73 -6.29 9.52
CA SER A 42 -2.68 -6.65 8.46
C SER A 42 -3.39 -7.98 8.70
N GLN A 43 -2.78 -8.89 9.47
CA GLN A 43 -3.40 -10.16 9.87
C GLN A 43 -4.32 -10.03 11.09
N LEU A 44 -4.03 -9.08 11.99
CA LEU A 44 -4.72 -8.96 13.28
C LEU A 44 -5.95 -8.05 13.22
N MET A 45 -5.97 -7.09 12.29
CA MET A 45 -7.06 -6.15 12.16
C MET A 45 -7.96 -6.55 10.97
N PRO A 46 -9.22 -7.00 11.19
CA PRO A 46 -10.18 -7.05 10.10
C PRO A 46 -10.31 -5.65 9.50
N ALA A 47 -10.57 -5.55 8.19
CA ALA A 47 -10.65 -4.31 7.43
C ALA A 47 -11.57 -3.27 8.10
N THR A 48 -11.04 -2.50 9.06
CA THR A 48 -11.83 -1.51 9.77
C THR A 48 -12.11 -0.34 8.82
N PRO A 49 -13.27 0.33 8.93
CA PRO A 49 -13.66 1.43 8.05
C PRO A 49 -12.68 2.63 8.06
N ARG A 50 -11.69 2.65 8.96
CA ARG A 50 -10.58 3.62 8.98
C ARG A 50 -9.63 3.49 7.79
N PHE A 51 -9.64 2.36 7.09
CA PHE A 51 -8.79 2.12 5.91
C PHE A 51 -9.43 2.57 4.59
N ARG A 52 -10.75 2.84 4.57
CA ARG A 52 -11.57 3.03 3.36
C ARG A 52 -11.12 4.22 2.47
N ASN A 53 -10.48 5.22 3.05
CA ASN A 53 -10.05 6.43 2.33
C ASN A 53 -8.75 6.21 1.52
N ASN A 54 -8.08 5.07 1.72
CA ASN A 54 -6.71 4.82 1.27
C ASN A 54 -6.54 3.46 0.60
N CYS A 55 -7.64 2.80 0.26
CA CYS A 55 -7.61 1.48 -0.35
C CYS A 55 -7.97 1.55 -1.83
N ALA A 56 -7.53 0.55 -2.56
CA ALA A 56 -7.95 0.36 -3.94
C ALA A 56 -9.49 0.34 -4.02
N PRO A 57 -10.09 0.93 -5.06
CA PRO A 57 -11.54 1.12 -5.16
C PRO A 57 -12.33 -0.19 -4.99
N GLU A 58 -11.79 -1.32 -5.43
CA GLU A 58 -12.36 -2.66 -5.29
C GLU A 58 -12.38 -3.19 -3.84
N PHE A 59 -11.50 -2.69 -2.97
CA PHE A 59 -11.50 -3.04 -1.55
C PHE A 59 -12.61 -2.34 -0.79
N VAL A 60 -13.00 -1.14 -1.24
CA VAL A 60 -14.09 -0.36 -0.64
C VAL A 60 -15.42 -1.08 -0.78
N ASP A 61 -15.60 -1.80 -1.89
CA ASP A 61 -16.82 -2.53 -2.24
C ASP A 61 -16.83 -3.99 -1.76
N SER A 62 -15.70 -4.70 -1.83
CA SER A 62 -15.65 -6.14 -1.49
C SER A 62 -15.20 -6.45 -0.07
N ALA A 63 -14.51 -5.52 0.61
CA ALA A 63 -13.83 -5.72 1.89
C ALA A 63 -12.85 -6.92 1.96
N ASN A 64 -12.50 -7.51 0.81
CA ASN A 64 -11.61 -8.65 0.72
C ASN A 64 -10.18 -8.18 0.43
N ALA A 65 -9.24 -8.53 1.29
CA ALA A 65 -7.83 -8.23 1.06
C ALA A 65 -7.28 -9.14 -0.06
N THR A 66 -6.89 -8.54 -1.17
CA THR A 66 -6.28 -9.23 -2.32
C THR A 66 -4.89 -8.68 -2.65
N THR A 67 -4.10 -9.44 -3.41
CA THR A 67 -2.75 -9.05 -3.81
C THR A 67 -2.72 -7.81 -4.70
N GLU A 68 -3.82 -7.52 -5.40
CA GLU A 68 -3.97 -6.40 -6.31
C GLU A 68 -4.02 -5.05 -5.56
N ILE A 69 -4.60 -5.03 -4.36
CA ILE A 69 -4.65 -3.84 -3.49
C ILE A 69 -3.23 -3.39 -3.11
N ASP A 70 -2.36 -4.35 -2.84
CA ASP A 70 -0.95 -4.10 -2.54
C ASP A 70 -0.20 -3.51 -3.75
N VAL A 71 -0.58 -3.93 -4.96
CA VAL A 71 -0.03 -3.36 -6.20
C VAL A 71 -0.51 -1.92 -6.41
N TYR A 72 -1.79 -1.64 -6.13
CA TYR A 72 -2.31 -0.27 -6.12
C TYR A 72 -1.58 0.62 -5.12
N GLY A 73 -1.43 0.15 -3.86
CA GLY A 73 -0.69 0.87 -2.82
C GLY A 73 0.77 1.12 -3.20
N LEU A 74 1.42 0.18 -3.88
CA LEU A 74 2.76 0.38 -4.43
C LEU A 74 2.78 1.51 -5.47
N GLY A 75 1.76 1.61 -6.32
CA GLY A 75 1.60 2.72 -7.28
C GLY A 75 1.47 4.08 -6.60
N ILE A 76 0.67 4.16 -5.54
CA ILE A 76 0.54 5.38 -4.72
C ILE A 76 1.88 5.77 -4.09
N VAL A 77 2.59 4.81 -3.48
CA VAL A 77 3.93 5.03 -2.90
C VAL A 77 4.90 5.59 -3.95
N MET A 78 4.89 5.04 -5.18
CA MET A 78 5.73 5.53 -6.26
C MET A 78 5.37 6.97 -6.65
N LEU A 79 4.07 7.28 -6.78
CA LEU A 79 3.60 8.63 -7.09
C LEU A 79 4.06 9.64 -6.03
N GLU A 80 3.91 9.31 -4.75
CA GLU A 80 4.33 10.20 -3.65
C GLU A 80 5.82 10.48 -3.63
N ILE A 81 6.64 9.47 -3.95
CA ILE A 81 8.09 9.64 -4.08
C ILE A 81 8.41 10.57 -5.25
N LEU A 82 7.73 10.40 -6.39
CA LEU A 82 7.97 11.17 -7.61
C LEU A 82 7.52 12.63 -7.50
N THR A 83 6.34 12.87 -6.91
CA THR A 83 5.79 14.22 -6.74
C THR A 83 6.37 14.94 -5.53
N LYS A 84 6.90 14.18 -4.54
CA LYS A 84 7.20 14.67 -3.18
C LYS A 84 5.98 15.25 -2.47
N GLU A 85 4.80 15.01 -3.03
CA GLU A 85 3.53 15.44 -2.48
C GLU A 85 2.80 14.23 -1.98
N SER A 86 2.18 14.44 -0.84
CA SER A 86 1.19 13.54 -0.32
C SER A 86 0.00 13.49 -1.28
N THR A 87 -0.27 12.32 -1.86
CA THR A 87 -1.51 12.08 -2.61
C THR A 87 -2.75 12.17 -1.70
N TYR A 88 -2.53 12.14 -0.38
CA TYR A 88 -3.54 12.20 0.69
C TYR A 88 -3.86 13.62 1.22
N LYS A 89 -3.07 14.66 0.93
CA LYS A 89 -3.27 16.03 1.45
C LYS A 89 -3.91 17.00 0.46
N SER A 90 -3.97 16.66 -0.82
CA SER A 90 -4.59 17.54 -1.81
C SER A 90 -6.11 17.40 -1.74
N ILE A 91 -6.77 18.44 -1.21
CA ILE A 91 -8.22 18.66 -1.33
C ILE A 91 -8.60 18.96 -2.80
N HIS A 92 -7.61 19.13 -3.68
CA HIS A 92 -7.82 18.95 -5.10
C HIS A 92 -7.66 17.47 -5.43
N PRO A 93 -8.69 16.81 -5.98
CA PRO A 93 -8.50 15.48 -6.52
C PRO A 93 -7.39 15.61 -7.57
N ILE A 94 -6.20 15.13 -7.22
CA ILE A 94 -5.37 14.51 -8.25
C ILE A 94 -6.29 13.44 -8.78
N ASP A 95 -6.69 13.58 -10.04
CA ASP A 95 -7.44 12.57 -10.79
C ASP A 95 -6.56 11.32 -10.81
N LEU A 96 -6.60 10.57 -9.71
CA LEU A 96 -5.98 9.27 -9.59
C LEU A 96 -6.71 8.43 -10.63
N PRO A 97 -6.00 7.91 -11.65
CA PRO A 97 -6.65 7.21 -12.71
C PRO A 97 -7.42 6.01 -12.16
N THR A 98 -8.74 5.99 -12.36
CA THR A 98 -9.60 4.87 -12.03
C THR A 98 -9.46 3.81 -13.14
N TRP A 99 -8.29 3.18 -13.26
CA TRP A 99 -8.15 2.03 -14.15
C TRP A 99 -8.79 0.82 -13.47
N VAL A 100 -10.05 0.62 -13.80
CA VAL A 100 -10.76 -0.67 -13.72
C VAL A 100 -10.27 -1.57 -14.85
#